data_AF-A0A8H3KWZ4-F1
#
_entry.id   AF-A0A8H3KWZ4-F1
#
_cell.length_a   1.000
_cell.length_b   1.000
_cell.length_c   1.000
_cell.angle_alpha   90.00
_cell.angle_beta   90.00
_cell.angle_gamma   90.00
#
_symmetry.space_group_name_H-M   'P 1'
#
loop_
_entity.id
_entity.type
_entity.pdbx_description
1 polymer ?
#
loop_
_entity_poly.entity_id
_entity_poly.type
_entity_poly.pdbx_seq_one_letter_code
_entity_poly.pdbx_strand_id
1 'polypeptide(L)'
;MLEFLVLNVKEFENPSDELLRKWRIYYGLNNELIGEVELDKYWLNKSTQLPILSNLALDYIWLPISSYTIERSFSMYNSLLDSDRQNLSLDSLKRLSMLYFNGV
;
A
#
# COMPACT_ATOMS: atom_id res chain seq x y z
N MET A 1 -1.10 -19.16 -12.57
CA MET A 1 0.27 -18.91 -12.04
C MET A 1 0.43 -17.41 -11.78
N LEU A 2 -0.34 -16.87 -10.83
CA LEU A 2 -0.29 -15.48 -10.35
C LEU A 2 -0.75 -15.39 -8.88
N GLU A 3 -0.62 -16.47 -8.11
CA GLU A 3 -1.31 -16.58 -6.81
C GLU A 3 -0.50 -16.14 -5.57
N PHE A 4 0.79 -15.76 -5.64
CA PHE A 4 1.55 -15.60 -4.38
C PHE A 4 2.52 -14.42 -4.26
N LEU A 5 2.52 -13.43 -5.16
CA LEU A 5 3.55 -12.36 -5.11
C LEU A 5 3.17 -11.08 -4.36
N VAL A 6 1.95 -10.92 -3.84
CA VAL A 6 1.49 -9.57 -3.45
C VAL A 6 1.88 -9.12 -2.04
N LEU A 7 2.27 -10.00 -1.12
CA LEU A 7 2.66 -9.54 0.23
C LEU A 7 3.85 -10.34 0.77
N ASN A 8 4.98 -10.32 0.07
CA ASN A 8 6.24 -10.73 0.69
C ASN A 8 6.88 -9.53 1.39
N VAL A 9 6.36 -9.24 2.58
CA VAL A 9 6.97 -8.28 3.50
C VAL A 9 8.13 -8.98 4.20
N LYS A 10 9.35 -8.71 3.74
CA LYS A 10 10.58 -9.38 4.20
C LYS A 10 10.76 -9.32 5.71
N GLU A 11 10.32 -8.22 6.32
CA GLU A 11 10.40 -7.99 7.76
C GLU A 11 9.48 -8.91 8.58
N PHE A 12 8.51 -9.56 7.94
CA PHE A 12 7.63 -10.55 8.55
C PHE A 12 8.06 -12.01 8.29
N GLU A 13 8.92 -12.28 7.31
CA GLU A 13 9.46 -13.64 7.09
C GLU A 13 10.43 -14.05 8.20
N ASN A 14 11.25 -13.11 8.69
CA ASN A 14 12.19 -13.35 9.79
C ASN A 14 12.23 -12.13 10.74
N PRO A 15 11.19 -11.95 11.58
CA PRO A 15 11.09 -10.78 12.43
C PRO A 15 12.18 -10.76 13.51
N SER A 16 12.79 -9.61 13.72
CA SER A 16 13.76 -9.45 14.81
C SER A 16 13.09 -9.56 16.18
N ASP A 17 13.85 -9.98 17.20
CA ASP A 17 13.35 -10.03 18.59
C ASP A 17 12.84 -8.67 19.07
N GLU A 18 13.45 -7.58 18.57
CA GLU A 18 13.00 -6.23 18.89
C GLU A 18 11.63 -5.92 18.27
N LEU A 19 11.40 -6.34 17.02
CA LEU A 19 10.10 -6.20 16.36
C LEU A 19 9.03 -6.98 17.12
N LEU A 20 9.31 -8.24 17.50
CA LEU A 20 8.40 -9.06 18.29
C LEU A 20 8.07 -8.42 19.66
N ARG A 21 9.07 -7.83 20.32
CA ARG A 21 8.88 -7.10 21.58
C ARG A 21 7.97 -5.89 21.40
N LYS A 22 8.19 -5.08 20.35
CA LYS A 22 7.35 -3.92 20.04
C LYS A 22 5.93 -4.35 19.68
N TRP A 23 5.77 -5.45 18.95
CA TRP A 23 4.46 -6.02 18.61
C TRP A 23 3.67 -6.41 19.86
N ARG A 24 4.33 -7.04 20.84
CA ARG A 24 3.70 -7.38 22.12
C ARG A 24 3.21 -6.14 22.88
N ILE A 25 3.99 -5.06 22.87
CA ILE A 25 3.58 -3.78 23.49
C ILE A 25 2.34 -3.25 22.76
N TYR A 26 2.37 -3.23 21.43
CA TYR A 26 1.25 -2.78 20.61
C TYR A 26 -0.03 -3.57 20.87
N TYR A 27 0.05 -4.90 20.91
CA TYR A 27 -1.09 -5.79 21.17
C TYR A 27 -1.71 -5.57 22.56
N GLY A 28 -0.89 -5.15 23.54
CA GLY A 28 -1.37 -4.79 24.87
C GLY A 28 -1.96 -3.38 24.98
N LEU A 29 -1.87 -2.55 23.94
CA LEU A 29 -2.52 -1.25 23.92
C LEU A 29 -4.01 -1.43 23.63
N ASN A 30 -4.86 -0.80 24.45
CA ASN A 30 -6.28 -0.67 24.13
C ASN A 30 -6.43 0.39 23.03
N ASN A 31 -6.22 -0.02 21.78
CA ASN A 31 -6.32 0.86 20.62
C ASN A 31 -7.80 1.06 20.27
N GLU A 32 -8.18 2.31 20.02
CA GLU A 32 -9.52 2.64 19.53
C GLU A 32 -9.72 2.06 18.11
N LEU A 33 -10.97 1.83 17.71
CA LEU A 33 -11.30 1.50 16.32
C LEU A 33 -11.12 2.75 15.46
N ILE A 34 -10.22 2.69 14.48
CA ILE A 34 -9.84 3.83 13.65
C ILE A 34 -10.35 3.59 12.23
N GLY A 35 -10.93 4.62 11.62
CA GLY A 35 -11.31 4.58 10.21
C GLY A 35 -10.08 4.61 9.29
N GLU A 36 -10.19 4.04 8.09
CA GLU A 36 -9.09 3.97 7.11
C GLU A 36 -8.43 5.32 6.80
N VAL A 37 -9.21 6.41 6.81
CA VAL A 37 -8.76 7.78 6.49
C VAL A 37 -7.80 8.36 7.54
N GLU A 38 -7.65 7.72 8.70
CA GLU A 38 -6.82 8.20 9.81
C GLU A 38 -5.65 7.27 10.16
N LEU A 39 -5.42 6.21 9.36
CA LEU A 39 -4.37 5.22 9.60
C LEU A 39 -2.96 5.85 9.59
N ASP A 40 -2.68 6.76 8.67
CA ASP A 40 -1.40 7.46 8.57
C ASP A 40 -1.13 8.31 9.83
N LYS A 41 -2.13 9.10 10.26
CA LYS A 41 -2.06 9.93 11.47
C LYS A 41 -1.91 9.07 12.72
N TYR A 42 -2.63 7.95 12.79
CA TYR A 42 -2.51 7.03 13.90
C TYR A 42 -1.07 6.51 14.05
N TRP A 43 -0.48 6.00 12.97
CA TRP A 43 0.88 5.46 13.04
C TRP A 43 1.91 6.56 13.30
N LEU A 44 1.77 7.75 12.70
CA LEU A 44 2.61 8.91 13.01
C LEU A 44 2.57 9.28 14.51
N ASN A 45 1.40 9.26 15.14
CA ASN A 45 1.24 9.51 16.57
C ASN A 45 1.89 8.43 17.45
N LYS A 46 2.09 7.22 16.94
CA LYS A 46 2.77 6.11 17.62
C LYS A 46 4.27 6.06 17.37
N SER A 47 4.82 6.88 16.47
CA SER A 47 6.25 6.88 16.10
C SER A 47 7.22 6.99 17.28
N THR A 48 6.87 7.76 18.32
CA THR A 48 7.71 7.91 19.51
C THR A 48 7.69 6.68 20.41
N GLN A 49 6.54 6.02 20.57
CA GLN A 49 6.36 4.85 21.44
C GLN A 49 6.82 3.55 20.75
N LEU A 50 6.51 3.44 19.45
CA LEU A 50 6.65 2.24 18.64
C LEU A 50 7.36 2.57 17.30
N PRO A 51 8.60 3.10 17.31
CA PRO A 51 9.26 3.60 16.10
C PRO A 51 9.37 2.56 14.99
N ILE A 52 9.78 1.33 15.32
CA ILE A 52 9.93 0.25 14.34
C ILE A 52 8.59 -0.13 13.71
N LEU A 53 7.54 -0.28 14.52
CA LEU A 53 6.21 -0.65 14.02
C LEU A 53 5.55 0.49 13.25
N SER A 54 5.71 1.72 13.72
CA SER A 54 5.20 2.91 13.04
C SER A 54 5.80 3.04 11.64
N ASN A 55 7.11 2.85 11.50
CA ASN A 55 7.76 2.92 10.20
C ASN A 55 7.26 1.80 9.28
N LEU A 56 7.25 0.55 9.76
CA LEU A 56 6.73 -0.58 9.00
C LEU A 56 5.28 -0.39 8.57
N ALA A 57 4.43 0.11 9.47
CA ALA A 57 3.06 0.37 9.12
C ALA A 57 2.96 1.45 8.05
N LEU A 58 3.65 2.58 8.19
CA LEU A 58 3.64 3.67 7.21
C LEU A 58 4.17 3.24 5.83
N ASP A 59 5.14 2.32 5.78
CA ASP A 59 5.66 1.77 4.53
C ASP A 59 4.61 0.92 3.79
N TYR A 60 3.70 0.28 4.54
CA TYR A 60 2.79 -0.73 4.00
C TYR A 60 1.30 -0.39 4.07
N ILE A 61 0.87 0.70 4.72
CA ILE A 61 -0.54 1.05 4.90
C ILE A 61 -1.32 1.22 3.58
N TRP A 62 -0.63 1.59 2.50
CA TRP A 62 -1.24 1.82 1.19
C TRP A 62 -1.00 0.67 0.20
N LEU A 63 -0.44 -0.45 0.66
CA LEU A 63 -0.25 -1.60 -0.21
C LEU A 63 -1.60 -2.21 -0.63
N PRO A 64 -1.80 -2.51 -1.92
CA PRO A 64 -2.96 -3.23 -2.36
C PRO A 64 -2.97 -4.63 -1.75
N ILE A 65 -4.07 -4.97 -1.09
CA ILE A 65 -4.21 -6.19 -0.28
C ILE A 65 -4.31 -7.45 -1.16
N SER A 66 -4.61 -7.31 -2.46
CA SER A 66 -4.86 -8.46 -3.35
C SER A 66 -4.28 -8.28 -4.75
N SER A 67 -3.92 -9.41 -5.37
CA SER A 67 -3.60 -9.50 -6.79
C SER A 67 -4.73 -9.00 -7.67
N TYR A 68 -5.99 -9.21 -7.26
CA TYR A 68 -7.16 -8.69 -7.97
C TYR A 68 -7.12 -7.16 -8.11
N THR A 69 -6.79 -6.42 -7.06
CA THR A 69 -6.67 -4.95 -7.12
C THR A 69 -5.59 -4.54 -8.12
N ILE A 70 -4.47 -5.25 -8.13
CA ILE A 70 -3.36 -5.00 -9.05
C ILE A 70 -3.74 -5.35 -10.49
N GLU A 71 -4.36 -6.50 -10.71
CA GLU A 71 -4.86 -6.95 -12.03
C GLU A 71 -5.91 -6.00 -12.58
N ARG A 72 -6.80 -5.49 -11.73
CA ARG A 72 -7.78 -4.48 -12.10
C ARG A 72 -7.10 -3.18 -12.54
N SER A 73 -6.07 -2.72 -11.82
CA SER A 73 -5.27 -1.56 -12.21
C SER A 73 -4.55 -1.78 -13.56
N PHE A 74 -3.97 -2.96 -13.77
CA PHE A 74 -3.34 -3.31 -15.05
C PHE A 74 -4.36 -3.42 -16.20
N SER A 75 -5.54 -3.96 -15.95
CA SER A 75 -6.63 -4.04 -16.93
C SER A 75 -7.08 -2.63 -17.35
N MET A 76 -7.24 -1.73 -16.39
CA MET A 76 -7.51 -0.31 -16.66
C MET A 76 -6.39 0.33 -17.47
N TYR A 77 -5.13 0.10 -17.09
CA TYR A 77 -3.98 0.63 -17.84
C TYR A 77 -3.94 0.11 -19.28
N ASN A 78 -4.21 -1.19 -19.49
CA ASN A 78 -4.26 -1.78 -20.82
C ASN A 78 -5.39 -1.21 -21.68
N SER A 79 -6.53 -0.86 -21.09
CA SER A 79 -7.62 -0.16 -21.81
C SER A 79 -7.21 1.24 -22.31
N LEU A 80 -6.27 1.91 -21.61
CA LEU A 80 -5.72 3.20 -22.05
C LEU A 80 -4.72 3.04 -23.19
N LEU A 81 -4.06 1.88 -23.27
CA LEU A 81 -3.10 1.52 -24.32
C LEU A 81 -3.75 0.82 -25.52
N ASP A 82 -5.05 0.59 -25.48
CA ASP A 82 -5.78 -0.12 -26.53
C ASP A 82 -5.72 0.63 -27.87
N SER A 83 -5.90 -0.10 -28.97
CA SER A 83 -5.71 0.37 -30.34
C SER A 83 -6.53 1.62 -30.69
N ASP A 84 -7.64 1.84 -29.98
CA ASP A 84 -8.51 3.00 -30.15
C ASP A 84 -7.83 4.33 -29.74
N ARG A 85 -6.73 4.29 -28.99
CA ARG A 85 -5.98 5.47 -28.51
C ARG A 85 -4.58 5.63 -29.11
N GLN A 86 -4.25 4.93 -30.20
CA GLN A 86 -2.93 4.97 -30.85
C GLN A 86 -2.49 6.35 -31.34
N ASN A 87 -3.39 7.33 -31.43
CA ASN A 87 -3.07 8.70 -31.82
C ASN A 87 -2.54 9.57 -30.67
N LEU A 88 -2.53 9.06 -29.43
CA LEU A 88 -1.97 9.80 -28.31
C LEU A 88 -0.44 9.66 -28.28
N SER A 89 0.23 10.81 -28.19
CA SER A 89 1.67 10.81 -27.89
C SER A 89 1.91 10.19 -26.50
N LEU A 90 3.10 9.61 -26.30
CA LEU A 90 3.51 9.06 -25.01
C LEU A 90 3.33 10.06 -23.85
N ASP A 91 3.56 11.34 -24.12
CA ASP A 91 3.40 12.42 -23.13
C ASP A 91 1.93 12.64 -22.74
N SER A 92 1.02 12.57 -23.72
CA SER A 92 -0.43 12.66 -23.48
C SER A 92 -0.95 11.44 -22.74
N LEU A 93 -0.43 10.25 -23.06
CA LEU A 93 -0.72 9.00 -22.36
C LEU A 93 -0.28 9.05 -20.89
N LYS A 94 0.93 9.55 -20.61
CA LYS A 94 1.41 9.73 -19.23
C LYS A 94 0.51 10.68 -18.44
N ARG A 95 0.14 11.82 -19.02
CA ARG A 95 -0.76 12.81 -18.39
C ARG A 95 -2.14 12.23 -18.15
N LEU A 96 -2.69 11.52 -19.13
CA LEU A 96 -3.99 10.85 -19.00
C LEU A 96 -3.97 9.80 -17.89
N SER A 97 -2.94 8.96 -17.83
CA SER A 97 -2.77 8.00 -16.75
C SER A 97 -2.68 8.68 -15.38
N MET A 98 -1.90 9.77 -15.27
CA MET A 98 -1.84 10.55 -14.02
C MET A 98 -3.21 11.11 -13.61
N LEU A 99 -4.00 11.63 -14.55
CA LEU A 99 -5.34 12.13 -14.26
C LEU A 99 -6.31 11.01 -13.84
N TYR A 100 -6.18 9.82 -14.44
CA TYR A 100 -7.08 8.69 -14.19
C TYR A 100 -6.81 7.98 -12.86
N PHE A 101 -5.54 7.92 -12.44
CA PHE A 101 -5.13 7.26 -11.19
C PHE A 101 -4.99 8.21 -10.00
N ASN A 102 -4.90 9.53 -10.23
CA ASN A 102 -4.84 10.54 -9.16
C ASN A 102 -6.06 11.48 -9.12
N GLY A 103 -7.02 11.31 -10.05
CA GLY A 103 -8.28 12.03 -10.04
C GLY A 103 -9.19 11.46 -8.97
N VAL A 104 -9.42 12.25 -7.91
CA VAL A 104 -10.45 12.02 -6.89
C VAL A 104 -11.84 12.06 -7.50
#